data_AF-A0A511M897-F1
#
_entry.id   AF-A0A511M897-F1
#
_cell.length_a   1.000
_cell.length_b   1.000
_cell.length_c   1.000
_cell.angle_alpha   90.00
_cell.angle_beta   90.00
_cell.angle_gamma   90.00
#
_symmetry.space_group_name_H-M   'P 1'
#
loop_
_entity.id
_entity.type
_entity.pdbx_description
1 polymer ?
#
loop_
_entity_poly.entity_id
_entity_poly.type
_entity_poly.pdbx_seq_one_letter_code
_entity_poly.pdbx_strand_id
1 'polypeptide(L)' 'MAHLRRLRLDAVRQQLRAAGPGDSITVTAVAYNWGFTHPGRFAVAYKRIYGEHPSRTLHT' A
#
# COMPACT_ATOMS: atom_id res chain seq x y z
N MET A 1 5.41 2.31 19.43
CA MET A 1 4.45 1.52 18.61
C MET A 1 4.28 2.01 17.16
N ALA A 2 5.03 3.00 16.64
CA ALA A 2 4.91 3.46 15.24
C ALA A 2 5.69 2.60 14.22
N HIS A 3 6.59 1.73 14.70
CA HIS A 3 7.53 0.98 13.86
C HIS A 3 6.83 -0.11 13.01
N LEU A 4 5.91 -0.87 13.61
CA LEU A 4 5.15 -1.92 12.91
C LEU A 4 4.28 -1.35 11.78
N ARG A 5 3.71 -0.15 11.97
CA ARG A 5 2.89 0.49 10.94
C ARG A 5 3.73 0.87 9.71
N ARG A 6 4.95 1.35 9.93
CA ARG A 6 5.87 1.70 8.84
C ARG A 6 6.32 0.45 8.08
N LEU A 7 6.73 -0.60 8.78
CA LEU A 7 7.06 -1.91 8.17
C LEU A 7 5.93 -2.45 7.30
N ARG A 8 4.68 -2.39 7.78
CA ARG A 8 3.50 -2.80 6.99
C ARG A 8 3.32 -1.93 5.74
N LEU A 9 3.54 -0.62 5.83
CA LEU A 9 3.46 0.28 4.68
C LEU A 9 4.58 0.01 3.66
N ASP A 10 5.79 -0.31 4.12
CA ASP A 10 6.92 -0.68 3.25
C ASP A 10 6.62 -1.99 2.51
N ALA A 11 6.09 -2.99 3.21
CA ALA A 11 5.73 -4.27 2.61
C ALA A 11 4.59 -4.15 1.57
N VAL A 12 3.57 -3.32 1.86
CA VAL A 12 2.54 -2.96 0.88
C VAL A 12 3.16 -2.33 -0.36
N ARG A 13 4.10 -1.38 -0.20
CA ARG A 13 4.76 -0.72 -1.33
C ARG A 13 5.54 -1.72 -2.19
N GLN A 14 6.26 -2.66 -1.58
CA GLN A 14 6.97 -3.70 -2.31
C GLN A 14 6.02 -4.59 -3.10
N GLN A 15 4.91 -5.02 -2.50
CA GLN A 15 3.92 -5.85 -3.18
C GLN A 15 3.23 -5.12 -4.34
N LEU A 16 2.93 -3.82 -4.18
CA LEU A 16 2.34 -3.02 -5.26
C LEU A 16 3.32 -2.79 -6.42
N ARG A 17 4.63 -2.66 -6.16
CA ARG A 17 5.66 -2.54 -7.19
C ARG A 17 6.00 -3.85 -7.90
N ALA A 18 5.80 -4.97 -7.22
CA ALA A 18 6.00 -6.29 -7.79
C ALA A 18 4.84 -6.74 -8.68
N ALA A 19 3.70 -6.07 -8.60
CA ALA A 19 2.54 -6.32 -9.44
C ALA A 19 2.84 -5.97 -10.90
N GLY A 20 2.58 -6.92 -11.80
CA GLY A 20 2.74 -6.70 -13.23
C GLY A 20 1.46 -6.18 -13.90
N PRO A 21 1.56 -5.55 -15.09
CA PRO A 21 0.40 -5.26 -15.92
C PRO A 21 -0.26 -6.58 -16.36
N GLY A 22 -1.40 -6.89 -15.75
CA GLY A 22 -2.15 -8.15 -15.95
C GLY A 22 -2.50 -8.87 -14.65
N ASP A 23 -1.83 -8.55 -13.55
CA ASP A 23 -2.19 -9.10 -12.25
C ASP A 23 -3.51 -8.46 -11.76
N SER A 24 -4.45 -9.28 -11.31
CA SER A 24 -5.75 -8.83 -10.75
C SER A 24 -5.61 -8.33 -9.29
N ILE A 25 -4.54 -7.60 -9.02
CA ILE A 25 -4.19 -7.04 -7.72
C ILE A 25 -4.81 -5.65 -7.57
N THR A 26 -5.45 -5.43 -6.43
CA THR A 26 -5.97 -4.11 -6.07
C THR A 26 -5.27 -3.59 -4.83
N VAL A 27 -5.10 -2.26 -4.77
CA VAL A 27 -4.59 -1.56 -3.59
C VAL A 27 -5.32 -1.97 -2.32
N THR A 28 -6.65 -2.12 -2.39
CA THR A 28 -7.51 -2.48 -1.27
C THR A 28 -7.24 -3.90 -0.78
N ALA A 29 -7.12 -4.88 -1.68
CA ALA A 29 -6.79 -6.26 -1.32
C ALA A 29 -5.43 -6.36 -0.63
N VAL A 30 -4.41 -5.67 -1.16
CA VAL A 30 -3.08 -5.62 -0.56
C VAL A 30 -3.11 -4.96 0.82
N ALA A 31 -3.83 -3.84 0.96
CA ALA A 31 -3.96 -3.16 2.24
C ALA A 31 -4.59 -4.07 3.30
N TYR A 32 -5.66 -4.79 2.97
CA TYR A 32 -6.29 -5.74 3.89
C TYR A 32 -5.36 -6.89 4.27
N ASN A 33 -4.59 -7.43 3.32
CA ASN A 33 -3.64 -8.52 3.58
C ASN A 33 -2.56 -8.12 4.61
N TRP A 34 -2.15 -6.84 4.61
CA TRP A 34 -1.20 -6.28 5.58
C TRP A 34 -1.86 -5.72 6.84
N GLY A 35 -3.16 -5.96 7.05
CA GLY A 35 -3.89 -5.60 8.27
C GLY A 35 -4.39 -4.15 8.30
N PHE A 36 -4.48 -3.47 7.17
CA PHE A 36 -5.14 -2.16 7.07
C PHE A 36 -6.63 -2.33 6.79
N THR A 37 -7.47 -2.09 7.79
CA THR A 37 -8.92 -2.22 7.69
C THR A 37 -9.64 -0.97 7.16
N HIS A 38 -8.93 0.15 7.06
CA HIS A 38 -9.51 1.44 6.64
C HIS A 38 -8.75 2.01 5.42
N PRO A 39 -9.22 1.75 4.19
CA PRO A 39 -8.52 2.14 2.96
C PRO A 39 -8.20 3.64 2.87
N GLY A 40 -9.14 4.51 3.26
CA GLY A 40 -8.92 5.96 3.25
C GLY A 40 -7.81 6.41 4.21
N ARG A 41 -7.83 5.91 5.46
CA ARG A 41 -6.79 6.21 6.46
C ARG A 41 -5.44 5.63 6.06
N PHE A 42 -5.44 4.46 5.44
CA PHE A 42 -4.24 3.83 4.86
C PHE A 42 -3.67 4.70 3.73
N ALA A 43 -4.48 5.11 2.75
CA ALA A 43 -4.02 5.92 1.62
C ALA A 43 -3.43 7.27 2.06
N VAL A 44 -4.04 7.93 3.05
CA VAL A 44 -3.50 9.17 3.64
C VAL A 44 -2.15 8.91 4.32
N ALA A 45 -2.03 7.83 5.10
CA ALA A 45 -0.78 7.49 5.78
C ALA A 45 0.33 7.11 4.79
N TYR A 46 -0.02 6.35 3.76
CA TYR A 46 0.89 5.98 2.67
C TYR A 46 1.43 7.24 1.96
N LYS A 47 0.54 8.14 1.56
CA LYS A 47 0.93 9.41 0.91
C LYS A 47 1.81 10.28 1.81
N ARG A 48 1.53 10.36 3.11
CA ARG A 48 2.36 11.11 4.06
C ARG A 48 3.79 10.59 4.15
N ILE A 49 4.02 9.28 3.94
CA ILE A 49 5.36 8.68 4.02
C ILE A 49 6.07 8.68 2.66
N TYR A 50 5.37 8.39 1.57
CA TYR A 50 5.99 8.17 0.25
C TYR A 50 5.74 9.27 -0.77
N GLY A 51 4.93 10.29 -0.45
CA GLY A 51 4.62 11.41 -1.34
C GLY A 51 3.61 11.08 -2.46
N GLU A 52 3.23 9.81 -2.63
CA GLU A 52 2.33 9.35 -3.68
C GLU A 52 1.17 8.51 -3.14
N HIS A 53 0.11 8.34 -3.92
CA HIS A 53 -0.96 7.40 -3.57
C HIS A 53 -0.55 5.97 -3.93
N PRO A 54 -1.01 4.95 -3.17
CA PRO A 54 -0.69 3.55 -3.45
C PRO A 54 -1.18 3.08 -4.83
N SER A 55 -2.27 3.65 -5.36
CA SER A 55 -2.70 3.41 -6.74
C SER A 55 -1.68 3.85 -7.77
N ARG A 56 -0.98 4.96 -7.53
CA ARG A 56 0.10 5.42 -8.42
C ARG A 56 1.26 4.43 -8.42
N THR A 57 1.63 3.92 -7.23
CA THR A 57 2.66 2.88 -7.12
C THR A 57 2.29 1.60 -7.88
N LEU A 58 1.01 1.23 -7.91
CA LEU A 58 0.53 0.05 -8.66
C LEU A 58 0.55 0.24 -10.18
N HIS A 59 0.51 1.48 -10.66
CA HIS A 59 0.49 1.82 -12.08
C HIS A 59 1.83 2.38 -12.59
N THR A 60 2.91 2.19 -11.82
CA THR A 60 4.28 2.55 -12.21
C THR A 60 5.01 1.30 -12.67
#